data_AF-A0A284VIN1-F1
#
_entry.id   AF-A0A284VIN1-F1
#
_cell.length_a   1.000
_cell.length_b   1.000
_cell.length_c   1.000
_cell.angle_alpha   90.00
_cell.angle_beta   90.00
_cell.angle_gamma   90.00
#
_symmetry.space_group_name_H-M   'P 1'
#
loop_
_entity.id
_entity.type
_entity.pdbx_description
1 polymer ?
#
loop_
_entity_poly.entity_id
_entity_poly.type
_entity_poly.pdbx_seq_one_letter_code
_entity_poly.pdbx_strand_id
1 'polypeptide(L)'
;MRQKTGGVSTMGAIFKMKIMVLTVLAGAILLPSIAFAGVIEDAQQDYQWRLSLVTEQSQRLDMWYAANEGKGISEGQLTYLKSLTDEFVNREDAAIDSGRKYKKALIEHMNEYRREWVLAEIDLIEKNEEISNRDKSIVLANYKLKEDTYKVLKEYEEKPSTKPKGAIQEITLGSLDETRTVEYNEYLVYSFSGTRSVSVNVSLEVINGNAVDVFLLDSGKFTNYQSTMLGGGSESFDSFAAGQGKNVKSKSYAWELPQTDRYYIVIDNTVQPAEGAKPTGQVDVRIKIAREEPFNSKSTPGFEAVYSIMVLAVFFPFIQKRLKSTLKK
;
A
#
# COMPACT_ATOMS: atom_id res chain seq x y z
N MET A 1 -19.32 -4.38 5.35
CA MET A 1 -19.67 -3.48 6.46
C MET A 1 -18.49 -3.38 7.42
N ARG A 2 -17.72 -2.29 7.39
CA ARG A 2 -16.69 -2.02 8.40
C ARG A 2 -17.32 -1.16 9.50
N GLN A 3 -17.30 -1.66 10.74
CA GLN A 3 -17.70 -0.88 11.91
C GLN A 3 -16.77 0.31 12.07
N LYS A 4 -17.33 1.53 12.02
CA LYS A 4 -16.66 2.73 12.52
C LYS A 4 -16.68 2.67 14.04
N THR A 5 -15.56 2.34 14.67
CA THR A 5 -15.38 2.57 16.11
C THR A 5 -15.21 4.07 16.32
N GLY A 6 -16.25 4.72 16.86
CA GLY A 6 -16.19 6.11 17.29
C GLY A 6 -15.27 6.25 18.49
N GLY A 7 -13.99 6.49 18.25
CA GLY A 7 -13.04 6.90 19.27
C GLY A 7 -13.28 8.36 19.62
N VAL A 8 -14.06 8.62 20.67
CA VAL A 8 -14.08 9.94 21.30
C VAL A 8 -12.65 10.21 21.77
N SER A 9 -12.02 11.27 21.25
CA SER A 9 -10.66 11.69 21.63
C SER A 9 -10.57 11.85 23.15
N THR A 10 -9.86 10.93 23.80
CA THR A 10 -9.57 10.93 25.24
C THR A 10 -8.88 12.23 25.67
N MET A 11 -8.17 12.90 24.75
CA MET A 11 -7.59 14.23 24.96
C MET A 11 -8.66 15.31 25.21
N GLY A 12 -9.74 15.31 24.43
CA GLY A 12 -10.82 16.30 24.57
C GLY A 12 -11.61 16.17 25.88
N ALA A 13 -11.72 14.94 26.42
CA ALA A 13 -12.41 14.68 27.70
C ALA A 13 -11.57 15.12 28.91
N ILE A 14 -10.26 14.82 28.91
CA ILE A 14 -9.34 15.24 29.98
C ILE A 14 -9.19 16.77 30.00
N PHE A 15 -9.19 17.41 28.83
CA PHE A 15 -9.03 18.87 28.72
C PHE A 15 -10.26 19.66 29.18
N LYS A 16 -11.48 19.20 28.83
CA LYS A 16 -12.73 19.81 29.32
C LYS A 16 -12.85 19.78 30.84
N MET A 17 -12.33 18.73 31.49
CA MET A 17 -12.34 18.60 32.95
C MET A 17 -11.46 19.67 33.64
N LYS A 18 -10.29 19.99 33.08
CA LYS A 18 -9.36 21.01 33.63
C LYS A 18 -9.90 22.43 33.52
N ILE A 19 -10.48 22.79 32.37
CA ILE A 19 -11.11 24.11 32.19
C ILE A 19 -12.29 24.28 33.16
N MET A 20 -13.07 23.22 33.39
CA MET A 20 -14.22 23.25 34.30
C MET A 20 -13.80 23.51 35.76
N VAL A 21 -12.72 22.88 36.23
CA VAL A 21 -12.19 23.10 37.60
C VAL A 21 -11.66 24.53 37.78
N LEU A 22 -10.98 25.09 36.77
CA LEU A 22 -10.46 26.46 36.82
C LEU A 22 -11.57 27.53 36.76
N THR A 23 -12.67 27.26 36.05
CA THR A 23 -13.81 28.19 35.93
C THR A 23 -14.61 28.28 37.24
N VAL A 24 -14.71 27.18 38.01
CA VAL A 24 -15.40 27.16 39.31
C VAL A 24 -14.70 28.04 40.35
N LEU A 25 -13.37 28.16 40.29
CA LEU A 25 -12.59 29.03 41.20
C LEU A 25 -12.79 30.52 40.95
N ALA A 26 -13.00 30.94 39.69
CA ALA A 26 -13.21 32.34 39.35
C ALA A 26 -14.58 32.88 39.82
N GLY A 27 -15.56 32.00 40.03
CA GLY A 27 -16.92 32.38 40.44
C GLY A 27 -17.16 32.45 41.95
N ALA A 28 -16.29 31.87 42.78
CA ALA A 28 -16.60 31.61 44.20
C ALA A 28 -16.12 32.68 45.21
N ILE A 29 -15.36 33.71 44.78
CA ILE A 29 -14.77 34.68 45.71
C ILE A 29 -15.46 36.05 45.57
N LEU A 30 -16.55 36.26 46.32
CA LEU A 30 -17.17 37.58 46.48
C LEU A 30 -16.44 38.40 47.57
N LEU A 31 -15.71 39.40 47.07
CA LEU A 31 -15.25 40.72 47.59
C LEU A 31 -14.62 40.84 49.00
N PRO A 32 -13.35 41.29 49.08
CA PRO A 32 -12.82 42.10 50.18
C PRO A 32 -12.72 43.61 49.83
N SER A 33 -12.56 44.41 50.88
CA SER A 33 -12.58 45.87 50.97
C SER A 33 -11.66 46.66 50.00
N ILE A 34 -12.15 47.85 49.63
CA ILE A 34 -11.85 48.72 48.47
C ILE A 34 -10.37 49.10 48.22
N ALA A 35 -9.44 48.94 49.17
CA ALA A 35 -8.05 49.42 49.01
C ALA A 35 -7.08 48.40 48.38
N PHE A 36 -7.38 47.10 48.45
CA PHE A 36 -6.52 46.04 47.89
C PHE A 36 -7.06 45.45 46.58
N ALA A 37 -8.15 46.02 46.05
CA ALA A 37 -8.85 45.53 44.87
C ALA A 37 -7.96 45.58 43.61
N GLY A 38 -7.19 46.65 43.40
CA GLY A 38 -6.44 46.85 42.15
C GLY A 38 -5.39 45.78 41.85
N VAL A 39 -4.54 45.43 42.81
CA VAL A 39 -3.46 44.43 42.58
C VAL A 39 -4.02 43.03 42.35
N ILE A 40 -5.09 42.68 43.07
CA ILE A 40 -5.77 41.39 42.90
C ILE A 40 -6.53 41.35 41.57
N GLU A 41 -7.20 42.44 41.21
CA GLU A 41 -7.96 42.60 39.97
C GLU A 41 -7.05 42.54 38.74
N ASP A 42 -5.92 43.24 38.74
CA ASP A 42 -4.95 43.20 37.64
C ASP A 42 -4.39 41.78 37.43
N ALA A 43 -4.02 41.09 38.52
CA ALA A 43 -3.52 39.72 38.46
C ALA A 43 -4.62 38.73 38.02
N GLN A 44 -5.87 38.95 38.42
CA GLN A 44 -7.02 38.17 37.96
C GLN A 44 -7.28 38.39 36.48
N GLN A 45 -7.24 39.64 36.01
CA GLN A 45 -7.47 39.99 34.60
C GLN A 45 -6.37 39.41 33.71
N ASP A 46 -5.08 39.50 34.08
CA ASP A 46 -3.99 38.85 33.34
C ASP A 46 -4.16 37.33 33.30
N TYR A 47 -4.57 36.70 34.41
CA TYR A 47 -4.86 35.27 34.44
C TYR A 47 -6.01 34.88 33.51
N GLN A 48 -7.15 35.57 33.58
CA GLN A 48 -8.31 35.31 32.72
C GLN A 48 -7.99 35.53 31.24
N TRP A 49 -7.22 36.57 30.92
CA TRP A 49 -6.76 36.82 29.56
C TRP A 49 -5.88 35.66 29.06
N ARG A 50 -4.91 35.18 29.84
CA ARG A 50 -4.07 34.04 29.44
C ARG A 50 -4.86 32.74 29.29
N LEU A 51 -5.85 32.48 30.15
CA LEU A 51 -6.77 31.34 29.97
C LEU A 51 -7.54 31.44 28.65
N SER A 52 -7.97 32.64 28.26
CA SER A 52 -8.66 32.83 26.98
C SER A 52 -7.76 32.49 25.78
N LEU A 53 -6.46 32.84 25.84
CA LEU A 53 -5.47 32.50 24.82
C LEU A 53 -5.18 31.01 24.72
N VAL A 54 -5.17 30.28 25.85
CA VAL A 54 -5.04 28.81 25.87
C VAL A 54 -6.27 28.15 25.26
N THR A 55 -7.46 28.66 25.60
CA THR A 55 -8.73 28.18 25.05
C THR A 55 -8.79 28.35 23.53
N GLU A 56 -8.39 29.52 23.03
CA GLU A 56 -8.28 29.80 21.60
C GLU A 56 -7.34 28.79 20.91
N GLN A 57 -6.15 28.53 21.46
CA GLN A 57 -5.24 27.55 20.85
C GLN A 57 -5.75 26.12 20.88
N SER A 58 -6.42 25.71 21.95
CA SER A 58 -7.06 24.40 21.99
C SER A 58 -8.07 24.25 20.86
N GLN A 59 -8.89 25.28 20.61
CA GLN A 59 -9.86 25.26 19.51
C GLN A 59 -9.16 25.16 18.15
N ARG A 60 -8.03 25.88 17.96
CA ARG A 60 -7.23 25.79 16.72
C ARG A 60 -6.68 24.38 16.50
N LEU A 61 -6.18 23.71 17.54
CA LEU A 61 -5.72 22.32 17.48
C LEU A 61 -6.88 21.36 17.15
N ASP A 62 -8.03 21.51 17.81
CA ASP A 62 -9.22 20.68 17.56
C ASP A 62 -9.71 20.83 16.11
N MET A 63 -9.78 22.06 15.60
CA MET A 63 -10.12 22.34 14.21
C MET A 63 -9.13 21.71 13.24
N TRP A 64 -7.83 21.77 13.55
CA TRP A 64 -6.81 21.15 12.72
C TRP A 64 -6.97 19.63 12.66
N TYR A 65 -7.19 18.97 13.80
CA TYR A 65 -7.42 17.53 13.85
C TYR A 65 -8.68 17.13 13.07
N ALA A 66 -9.78 17.87 13.25
CA ALA A 66 -11.02 17.64 12.51
C ALA A 66 -10.84 17.80 10.99
N ALA A 67 -10.06 18.80 10.55
CA ALA A 67 -9.83 19.05 9.13
C ALA A 67 -8.93 17.99 8.44
N ASN A 68 -8.10 17.30 9.22
CA ASN A 68 -7.12 16.31 8.75
C ASN A 68 -7.48 14.86 9.08
N GLU A 69 -8.63 14.64 9.74
CA GLU A 69 -9.10 13.28 10.05
C GLU A 69 -9.29 12.46 8.76
N GLY A 70 -8.67 11.27 8.71
CA GLY A 70 -8.76 10.35 7.58
C GLY A 70 -7.96 10.75 6.34
N LYS A 71 -7.15 11.81 6.41
CA LYS A 71 -6.20 12.19 5.36
C LYS A 71 -4.78 11.81 5.78
N GLY A 72 -3.96 11.36 4.82
CA GLY A 72 -2.51 11.28 5.05
C GLY A 72 -1.97 12.67 5.38
N ILE A 73 -1.13 12.76 6.41
CA ILE A 73 -0.53 14.03 6.85
C ILE A 73 0.79 14.22 6.09
N SER A 74 0.90 15.29 5.32
CA SER A 74 2.16 15.64 4.65
C SER A 74 3.21 16.15 5.65
N GLU A 75 4.49 16.11 5.28
CA GLU A 75 5.58 16.63 6.11
C GLU A 75 5.42 18.13 6.46
N GLY A 76 4.90 18.93 5.53
CA GLY A 76 4.56 20.33 5.77
C GLY A 76 3.43 20.48 6.80
N GLN A 77 2.41 19.63 6.74
CA GLN A 77 1.32 19.62 7.72
C GLN A 77 1.79 19.17 9.11
N LEU A 78 2.75 18.25 9.17
CA LEU A 78 3.36 17.81 10.43
C LEU A 78 4.18 18.94 11.08
N THR A 79 4.97 19.66 10.29
CA THR A 79 5.72 20.84 10.76
C THR A 79 4.78 21.92 11.30
N TYR A 80 3.66 22.17 10.60
CA TYR A 80 2.64 23.10 11.07
C TYR A 80 1.99 22.64 12.37
N LEU A 81 1.61 21.36 12.50
CA LEU A 81 1.06 20.81 13.75
C LEU A 81 2.03 20.97 14.94
N LYS A 82 3.33 20.75 14.72
CA LYS A 82 4.36 20.97 15.74
C LYS A 82 4.36 22.42 16.21
N SER A 83 4.33 23.39 15.29
CA SER A 83 4.28 24.81 15.65
C SER A 83 3.05 25.20 16.48
N LEU A 84 1.86 24.66 16.15
CA LEU A 84 0.65 24.88 16.94
C LEU A 84 0.75 24.28 18.35
N THR A 85 1.39 23.11 18.45
CA THR A 85 1.60 22.43 19.73
C THR A 85 2.56 23.21 20.62
N ASP A 86 3.67 23.70 20.06
CA ASP A 86 4.64 24.53 20.78
C ASP A 86 4.01 25.85 21.24
N GLU A 87 3.22 26.50 20.38
CA GLU A 87 2.49 27.72 20.75
C GLU A 87 1.48 27.46 21.89
N PHE A 88 0.76 26.33 21.85
CA PHE A 88 -0.15 25.93 22.91
C PHE A 88 0.59 25.76 24.25
N VAL A 89 1.71 25.02 24.27
CA VAL A 89 2.51 24.79 25.48
C VAL A 89 2.99 26.12 26.07
N ASN A 90 3.53 27.00 25.23
CA ASN A 90 3.99 28.32 25.69
C ASN A 90 2.87 29.17 26.31
N ARG A 91 1.65 29.12 25.74
CA ARG A 91 0.50 29.83 26.30
C ARG A 91 0.01 29.20 27.60
N GLU A 92 0.04 27.86 27.70
CA GLU A 92 -0.32 27.13 28.91
C GLU A 92 0.63 27.49 30.07
N ASP A 93 1.94 27.46 29.83
CA ASP A 93 2.96 27.82 30.82
C ASP A 93 2.79 29.28 31.29
N ALA A 94 2.48 30.19 30.36
CA ALA A 94 2.21 31.58 30.69
C ALA A 94 0.95 31.74 31.56
N ALA A 95 -0.12 30.99 31.30
CA ALA A 95 -1.33 30.99 32.11
C ALA A 95 -1.11 30.39 33.50
N ILE A 96 -0.25 29.36 33.61
CA ILE A 96 0.16 28.79 34.90
C ILE A 96 0.93 29.84 35.72
N ASP A 97 1.89 30.53 35.10
CA ASP A 97 2.67 31.57 35.79
C ASP A 97 1.78 32.74 36.27
N SER A 98 0.84 33.22 35.46
CA SER A 98 -0.10 34.25 35.89
C SER A 98 -1.06 33.77 36.98
N GLY A 99 -1.50 32.51 36.91
CA GLY A 99 -2.29 31.88 37.97
C GLY A 99 -1.53 31.84 39.29
N ARG A 100 -0.22 31.53 39.27
CA ARG A 100 0.65 31.59 40.46
C ARG A 100 0.78 33.01 41.01
N LYS A 101 0.91 34.01 40.15
CA LYS A 101 0.96 35.43 40.55
C LYS A 101 -0.35 35.89 41.19
N TYR A 102 -1.49 35.53 40.59
CA TYR A 102 -2.82 35.80 41.15
C TYR A 102 -3.00 35.14 42.52
N LYS A 103 -2.65 33.86 42.63
CA LYS A 103 -2.66 33.10 43.89
C LYS A 103 -1.79 33.76 44.96
N LYS A 104 -0.57 34.19 44.62
CA LYS A 104 0.31 34.92 45.54
C LYS A 104 -0.33 36.24 46.00
N ALA A 105 -0.89 37.02 45.07
CA ALA A 105 -1.57 38.27 45.38
C ALA A 105 -2.77 38.06 46.32
N LEU A 106 -3.54 36.99 46.13
CA LEU A 106 -4.61 36.59 47.05
C LEU A 106 -4.06 36.28 48.45
N ILE A 107 -3.05 35.40 48.56
CA ILE A 107 -2.49 34.98 49.87
C ILE A 107 -1.87 36.15 50.66
N GLU A 108 -1.24 37.10 49.97
CA GLU A 108 -0.61 38.27 50.58
C GLU A 108 -1.63 39.27 51.16
N HIS A 109 -2.85 39.30 50.60
CA HIS A 109 -3.86 40.31 50.93
C HIS A 109 -5.10 39.75 51.64
N MET A 110 -5.12 38.46 51.95
CA MET A 110 -6.20 37.81 52.71
C MET A 110 -5.96 37.85 54.22
N ASN A 111 -7.05 37.94 54.99
CA ASN A 111 -6.97 37.80 56.45
C ASN A 111 -6.60 36.35 56.85
N GLU A 112 -6.03 36.19 58.04
CA GLU A 112 -5.41 34.93 58.51
C GLU A 112 -6.38 33.74 58.47
N TYR A 113 -7.65 33.95 58.82
CA TYR A 113 -8.69 32.90 58.78
C TYR A 113 -9.05 32.44 57.36
N ARG A 114 -9.14 33.35 56.37
CA ARG A 114 -9.39 32.93 54.99
C ARG A 114 -8.14 32.35 54.32
N ARG A 115 -6.95 32.72 54.79
CA ARG A 115 -5.68 32.20 54.27
C ARG A 115 -5.57 30.68 54.43
N GLU A 116 -5.94 30.12 55.59
CA GLU A 116 -5.86 28.67 55.80
C GLU A 116 -6.80 27.88 54.88
N TRP A 117 -8.02 28.36 54.68
CA TRP A 117 -8.98 27.71 53.77
C TRP A 117 -8.48 27.72 52.32
N VAL A 118 -7.96 28.86 51.86
CA VAL A 118 -7.39 28.96 50.51
C VAL A 118 -6.14 28.10 50.35
N LEU A 119 -5.27 28.01 51.37
CA LEU A 119 -4.10 27.14 51.35
C LEU A 119 -4.48 25.65 51.30
N ALA A 120 -5.55 25.22 51.98
CA ALA A 120 -6.05 23.85 51.90
C ALA A 120 -6.62 23.51 50.51
N GLU A 121 -7.35 24.43 49.90
CA GLU A 121 -7.87 24.28 48.53
C GLU A 121 -6.72 24.23 47.51
N ILE A 122 -5.67 25.03 47.73
CA ILE A 122 -4.44 25.04 46.95
C ILE A 122 -3.71 23.69 47.01
N ASP A 123 -3.57 23.09 48.19
CA ASP A 123 -2.90 21.78 48.37
C ASP A 123 -3.66 20.67 47.61
N LEU A 124 -4.99 20.75 47.60
CA LEU A 124 -5.85 19.88 46.79
C LEU A 124 -5.63 20.07 45.29
N ILE A 125 -5.43 21.32 44.83
CA ILE A 125 -5.12 21.63 43.42
C ILE A 125 -3.71 21.16 43.05
N GLU A 126 -2.70 21.37 43.89
CA GLU A 126 -1.32 20.94 43.62
C GLU A 126 -1.21 19.40 43.55
N LYS A 127 -1.93 18.68 44.42
CA LYS A 127 -2.09 17.21 44.29
C LYS A 127 -2.76 16.81 42.98
N ASN A 128 -3.72 17.58 42.49
CA ASN A 128 -4.32 17.34 41.17
C ASN A 128 -3.38 17.74 40.01
N GLU A 129 -2.47 18.69 40.22
CA GLU A 129 -1.45 19.11 39.25
C GLU A 129 -0.37 18.02 39.06
N GLU A 130 0.01 17.31 40.13
CA GLU A 130 0.84 16.09 40.04
C GLU A 130 0.18 14.99 39.22
N ILE A 131 -1.13 14.78 39.41
CA ILE A 131 -1.91 13.83 38.60
C ILE A 131 -1.93 14.28 37.12
N SER A 132 -2.10 15.58 36.88
CA SER A 132 -2.04 16.19 35.55
C SER A 132 -0.66 16.08 34.88
N ASN A 133 0.44 16.24 35.63
CA ASN A 133 1.80 16.09 35.11
C ASN A 133 2.12 14.63 34.79
N ARG A 134 1.60 13.69 35.59
CA ARG A 134 1.60 12.27 35.27
C ARG A 134 0.83 12.00 33.98
N ASP A 135 -0.35 12.60 33.80
CA ASP A 135 -1.12 12.47 32.56
C ASP A 135 -0.44 13.13 31.35
N LYS A 136 0.22 14.29 31.50
CA LYS A 136 1.06 14.91 30.45
C LYS A 136 2.21 13.97 30.06
N SER A 137 2.85 13.32 31.02
CA SER A 137 3.91 12.34 30.74
C SER A 137 3.38 11.12 29.97
N ILE A 138 2.14 10.68 30.26
CA ILE A 138 1.47 9.60 29.53
C ILE A 138 1.09 10.04 28.11
N VAL A 139 0.63 11.29 27.93
CA VAL A 139 0.33 11.84 26.61
C VAL A 139 1.59 12.01 25.78
N LEU A 140 2.68 12.56 26.33
CA LEU A 140 3.98 12.64 25.67
C LEU A 140 4.56 11.25 25.36
N ALA A 141 4.43 10.29 26.29
CA ALA A 141 4.84 8.91 26.05
C ALA A 141 4.03 8.26 24.92
N ASN A 142 2.72 8.49 24.86
CA ASN A 142 1.86 8.03 23.77
C ASN A 142 2.18 8.74 22.44
N TYR A 143 2.58 10.00 22.47
CA TYR A 143 3.00 10.74 21.28
C TYR A 143 4.34 10.22 20.74
N LYS A 144 5.30 9.97 21.64
CA LYS A 144 6.59 9.36 21.31
C LYS A 144 6.43 7.93 20.81
N LEU A 145 5.55 7.15 21.45
CA LEU A 145 5.18 5.80 20.99
C LEU A 145 4.57 5.84 19.59
N LYS A 146 3.70 6.82 19.30
CA LYS A 146 3.16 7.03 17.94
C LYS A 146 4.25 7.44 16.96
N GLU A 147 5.15 8.36 17.31
CA GLU A 147 6.26 8.79 16.45
C GLU A 147 7.21 7.62 16.13
N ASP A 148 7.55 6.81 17.14
CA ASP A 148 8.38 5.61 16.97
C ASP A 148 7.64 4.55 16.15
N THR A 149 6.33 4.37 16.36
CA THR A 149 5.49 3.50 15.52
C THR A 149 5.43 4.01 14.08
N TYR A 150 5.34 5.32 13.85
CA TYR A 150 5.38 5.93 12.51
C TYR A 150 6.76 5.77 11.86
N LYS A 151 7.87 5.87 12.61
CA LYS A 151 9.20 5.56 12.10
C LYS A 151 9.32 4.11 11.67
N VAL A 152 8.85 3.18 12.51
CA VAL A 152 8.82 1.74 12.18
C VAL A 152 7.92 1.48 10.97
N LEU A 153 6.75 2.12 10.88
CA LEU A 153 5.84 1.98 9.74
C LEU A 153 6.42 2.58 8.45
N LYS A 154 7.11 3.73 8.52
CA LYS A 154 7.80 4.34 7.38
C LYS A 154 8.99 3.48 6.93
N GLU A 155 9.73 2.90 7.86
CA GLU A 155 10.79 1.91 7.59
C GLU A 155 10.21 0.60 7.02
N TYR A 156 8.96 0.26 7.34
CA TYR A 156 8.20 -0.84 6.72
C TYR A 156 7.60 -0.48 5.35
N GLU A 157 7.26 0.77 5.09
CA GLU A 157 6.81 1.28 3.78
C GLU A 157 7.99 1.40 2.78
N GLU A 158 9.20 1.67 3.27
CA GLU A 158 10.43 1.68 2.47
C GLU A 158 11.00 0.27 2.22
N LYS A 159 10.50 -0.77 2.91
CA LYS A 159 10.79 -2.15 2.52
C LYS A 159 10.00 -2.47 1.24
N PRO A 160 10.65 -2.96 0.17
CA PRO A 160 9.94 -3.34 -1.05
C PRO A 160 8.79 -4.27 -0.67
N SER A 161 7.58 -3.94 -1.15
CA SER A 161 6.37 -4.72 -0.93
C SER A 161 6.70 -6.21 -1.07
N THR A 162 6.54 -6.98 0.01
CA THR A 162 6.72 -8.43 -0.02
C THR A 162 5.68 -9.10 -0.90
N LYS A 163 4.56 -8.43 -1.18
CA LYS A 163 3.55 -8.90 -2.11
C LYS A 163 4.00 -8.67 -3.55
N PRO A 164 4.03 -9.72 -4.37
CA PRO A 164 4.26 -9.60 -5.80
C PRO A 164 3.33 -8.57 -6.45
N LYS A 165 3.85 -7.74 -7.34
CA LYS A 165 3.05 -6.83 -8.16
C LYS A 165 3.00 -7.36 -9.60
N GLY A 166 1.79 -7.38 -10.17
CA GLY A 166 1.55 -7.88 -11.52
C GLY A 166 1.13 -6.78 -12.48
N ALA A 167 1.63 -6.81 -13.71
CA ALA A 167 1.12 -6.02 -14.82
C ALA A 167 0.51 -6.97 -15.88
N ILE A 168 -0.73 -6.72 -16.29
CA ILE A 168 -1.40 -7.47 -17.36
C ILE A 168 -1.44 -6.61 -18.62
N GLN A 169 -0.84 -7.12 -19.70
CA GLN A 169 -0.89 -6.56 -21.04
C GLN A 169 -1.80 -7.44 -21.90
N GLU A 170 -2.93 -6.88 -22.34
CA GLU A 170 -3.77 -7.54 -23.34
C GLU A 170 -3.17 -7.36 -24.73
N ILE A 171 -3.08 -8.46 -25.48
CA ILE A 171 -2.57 -8.47 -26.86
C ILE A 171 -3.56 -9.17 -27.80
N THR A 172 -3.58 -8.70 -29.03
CA THR A 172 -4.25 -9.42 -30.13
C THR A 172 -3.29 -10.44 -30.72
N LEU A 173 -3.71 -11.70 -30.87
CA LEU A 173 -2.92 -12.73 -31.53
C LEU A 173 -2.64 -12.35 -32.99
N GLY A 174 -1.42 -11.90 -33.25
CA GLY A 174 -0.88 -11.61 -34.57
C GLY A 174 0.63 -11.86 -34.53
N SER A 175 1.41 -10.78 -34.54
CA SER A 175 2.84 -10.81 -34.21
C SER A 175 3.15 -9.77 -33.13
N LEU A 176 3.85 -10.20 -32.09
CA LEU A 176 4.46 -9.36 -31.07
C LEU A 176 5.96 -9.63 -31.08
N ASP A 177 6.78 -8.58 -31.02
CA ASP A 177 8.23 -8.64 -30.77
C ASP A 177 8.58 -7.38 -29.97
N GLU A 178 8.70 -7.51 -28.65
CA GLU A 178 9.00 -6.38 -27.78
C GLU A 178 9.99 -6.76 -26.67
N THR A 179 10.64 -5.73 -26.11
CA THR A 179 11.44 -5.84 -24.91
C THR A 179 10.75 -5.10 -23.77
N ARG A 180 10.65 -5.72 -22.60
CA ARG A 180 10.09 -5.14 -21.38
C ARG A 180 11.00 -5.36 -20.19
N THR A 181 11.06 -4.35 -19.33
CA THR A 181 11.67 -4.49 -18.01
C THR A 181 10.62 -5.05 -17.04
N VAL A 182 11.00 -6.09 -16.29
CA VAL A 182 10.22 -6.64 -15.18
C VAL A 182 11.00 -6.36 -13.90
N GLU A 183 10.43 -5.57 -13.01
CA GLU A 183 11.08 -5.16 -11.77
C GLU A 183 11.30 -6.33 -10.81
N TYR A 184 12.14 -6.14 -9.79
CA TYR A 184 12.29 -7.09 -8.71
C TYR A 184 10.96 -7.32 -7.98
N ASN A 185 10.62 -8.59 -7.73
CA ASN A 185 9.36 -8.97 -7.10
C ASN A 185 8.10 -8.59 -7.91
N GLU A 186 8.22 -8.54 -9.24
CA GLU A 186 7.11 -8.34 -10.16
C GLU A 186 6.99 -9.46 -11.19
N TYR A 187 5.79 -9.60 -11.76
CA TYR A 187 5.53 -10.47 -12.89
C TYR A 187 4.78 -9.73 -14.01
N LEU A 188 5.11 -10.08 -15.25
CA LEU A 188 4.50 -9.54 -16.47
C LEU A 188 3.62 -10.60 -17.11
N VAL A 189 2.40 -10.22 -17.51
CA VAL A 189 1.43 -11.15 -18.10
C VAL A 189 1.01 -10.65 -19.47
N TYR A 190 1.20 -11.48 -20.49
CA TYR A 190 0.59 -11.29 -21.80
C TYR A 190 -0.69 -12.12 -21.88
N SER A 191 -1.83 -11.47 -22.08
CA SER A 191 -3.12 -12.15 -22.22
C SER A 191 -3.69 -12.02 -23.61
N PHE A 192 -4.25 -13.10 -24.14
CA PHE A 192 -4.89 -13.11 -25.45
C PHE A 192 -6.05 -14.10 -25.50
N SER A 193 -7.04 -13.82 -26.35
CA SER A 193 -8.12 -14.78 -26.64
C SER A 193 -7.70 -15.65 -27.81
N GLY A 194 -7.89 -16.96 -27.70
CA GLY A 194 -7.53 -17.90 -28.75
C GLY A 194 -8.58 -18.99 -28.96
N THR A 195 -8.69 -19.46 -30.20
CA THR A 195 -9.60 -20.54 -30.59
C THR A 195 -8.86 -21.87 -30.66
N ARG A 196 -9.55 -22.98 -30.37
CA ARG A 196 -8.99 -24.33 -30.51
C ARG A 196 -8.27 -24.53 -31.85
N SER A 197 -7.18 -25.28 -31.84
CA SER A 197 -6.38 -25.66 -33.01
C SER A 197 -5.61 -24.53 -33.71
N VAL A 198 -5.54 -23.34 -33.11
CA VAL A 198 -4.54 -22.35 -33.48
C VAL A 198 -3.20 -22.74 -32.89
N SER A 199 -2.13 -22.72 -33.69
CA SER A 199 -0.75 -22.86 -33.19
C SER A 199 -0.17 -21.49 -32.86
N VAL A 200 0.47 -21.38 -31.70
CA VAL A 200 1.15 -20.19 -31.23
C VAL A 200 2.62 -20.51 -31.02
N ASN A 201 3.49 -19.72 -31.64
CA ASN A 201 4.93 -19.75 -31.45
C ASN A 201 5.33 -18.66 -30.46
N VAL A 202 6.03 -19.05 -29.40
CA VAL A 202 6.53 -18.12 -28.38
C VAL A 202 8.04 -18.27 -28.30
N SER A 203 8.75 -17.15 -28.26
CA SER A 203 10.19 -17.10 -27.97
C SER A 203 10.45 -16.03 -26.93
N LEU A 204 11.12 -16.40 -25.86
CA LEU A 204 11.51 -15.53 -24.76
C LEU A 204 13.03 -15.56 -24.59
N GLU A 205 13.62 -14.40 -24.35
CA GLU A 205 15.05 -14.22 -24.07
C GLU A 205 15.24 -13.13 -23.03
N VAL A 206 15.96 -13.43 -21.95
CA VAL A 206 16.39 -12.42 -20.98
C VAL A 206 17.66 -11.75 -21.48
N ILE A 207 17.56 -10.46 -21.84
CA ILE A 207 18.67 -9.64 -22.32
C ILE A 207 19.58 -9.23 -21.15
N ASN A 208 18.99 -8.69 -20.07
CA ASN A 208 19.71 -8.21 -18.89
C ASN A 208 19.09 -8.77 -17.60
N GLY A 209 19.89 -8.93 -16.55
CA GLY A 209 19.44 -9.39 -15.22
C GLY A 209 19.62 -10.89 -14.99
N ASN A 210 18.82 -11.52 -14.11
CA ASN A 210 18.87 -12.96 -13.81
C ASN A 210 17.94 -13.79 -14.71
N ALA A 211 17.88 -15.10 -14.49
CA ALA A 211 16.88 -15.94 -15.13
C ALA A 211 15.49 -15.67 -14.51
N VAL A 212 14.43 -16.00 -15.25
CA VAL A 212 13.02 -15.81 -14.85
C VAL A 212 12.29 -17.14 -14.88
N ASP A 213 11.11 -17.20 -14.27
CA ASP A 213 10.16 -18.28 -14.54
C ASP A 213 9.19 -17.88 -15.66
N VAL A 214 8.75 -18.87 -16.41
CA VAL A 214 7.81 -18.70 -17.53
C VAL A 214 6.70 -19.74 -17.38
N PHE A 215 5.46 -19.27 -17.46
CA PHE A 215 4.28 -20.14 -17.38
C PHE A 215 3.31 -19.83 -18.51
N LEU A 216 2.74 -20.89 -19.09
CA LEU A 216 1.61 -20.80 -20.01
C LEU A 216 0.37 -21.37 -19.34
N LEU A 217 -0.67 -20.54 -19.26
CA LEU A 217 -1.86 -20.79 -18.46
C LEU A 217 -3.12 -20.51 -19.29
N ASP A 218 -4.19 -21.24 -19.02
CA ASP A 218 -5.55 -20.86 -19.41
C ASP A 218 -6.21 -20.01 -18.31
N SER A 219 -7.47 -19.60 -18.49
CA SER A 219 -8.19 -18.74 -17.54
C SER A 219 -8.35 -19.36 -16.15
N GLY A 220 -8.61 -20.66 -16.06
CA GLY A 220 -8.71 -21.38 -14.80
C GLY A 220 -7.36 -21.47 -14.08
N LYS A 221 -6.30 -21.89 -14.79
CA LYS A 221 -4.95 -22.00 -14.23
C LYS A 221 -4.37 -20.63 -13.83
N PHE A 222 -4.67 -19.57 -14.59
CA PHE A 222 -4.25 -18.22 -14.23
C PHE A 222 -4.91 -17.71 -12.96
N THR A 223 -6.18 -18.05 -12.73
CA THR A 223 -6.87 -17.73 -11.46
C THR A 223 -6.17 -18.39 -10.27
N ASN A 224 -5.73 -19.64 -10.43
CA ASN A 224 -4.98 -20.36 -9.39
C ASN A 224 -3.58 -19.75 -9.16
N TYR A 225 -2.89 -19.38 -10.25
CA TYR A 225 -1.63 -18.66 -10.19
C TYR A 225 -1.75 -17.34 -9.41
N GLN A 226 -2.75 -16.50 -9.75
CA GLN A 226 -2.99 -15.24 -9.04
C GLN A 226 -3.31 -15.46 -7.56
N SER A 227 -4.09 -16.49 -7.23
CA SER A 227 -4.40 -16.84 -5.83
C SER A 227 -3.14 -17.22 -5.06
N THR A 228 -2.22 -17.95 -5.69
CA THR A 228 -0.91 -18.30 -5.12
C THR A 228 -0.08 -17.04 -4.84
N MET A 229 0.02 -16.14 -5.83
CA MET A 229 0.82 -14.92 -5.73
C MET A 229 0.28 -13.88 -4.74
N LEU A 230 -1.04 -13.72 -4.66
CA LEU A 230 -1.68 -12.72 -3.79
C LEU A 230 -1.93 -13.23 -2.37
N GLY A 231 -2.22 -14.53 -2.23
CA GLY A 231 -2.56 -15.16 -0.97
C GLY A 231 -1.35 -15.56 -0.12
N GLY A 232 -0.14 -15.59 -0.70
CA GLY A 232 1.04 -16.16 -0.05
C GLY A 232 0.86 -17.65 0.28
N GLY A 233 -0.04 -18.32 -0.41
CA GLY A 233 -0.35 -19.73 -0.21
C GLY A 233 0.77 -20.62 -0.75
N SER A 234 1.02 -21.74 -0.08
CA SER A 234 1.92 -22.80 -0.55
C SER A 234 1.27 -23.70 -1.62
N GLU A 235 0.14 -23.27 -2.20
CA GLU A 235 -0.61 -24.09 -3.14
C GLU A 235 0.14 -24.14 -4.47
N SER A 236 0.35 -25.36 -4.97
CA SER A 236 0.86 -25.57 -6.32
C SER A 236 -0.22 -25.22 -7.34
N PHE A 237 0.15 -24.51 -8.39
CA PHE A 237 -0.71 -24.33 -9.57
C PHE A 237 -0.18 -25.16 -10.74
N ASP A 238 -1.09 -25.57 -11.62
CA ASP A 238 -0.74 -26.27 -12.86
C ASP A 238 -0.44 -25.27 -13.99
N SER A 239 0.41 -25.69 -14.93
CA SER A 239 0.68 -24.96 -16.16
C SER A 239 0.83 -25.91 -17.36
N PHE A 240 0.73 -25.39 -18.58
CA PHE A 240 0.96 -26.21 -19.76
C PHE A 240 2.46 -26.51 -19.92
N ALA A 241 2.81 -27.80 -20.01
CA ALA A 241 4.20 -28.26 -20.08
C ALA A 241 5.03 -27.59 -21.19
N ALA A 242 4.42 -27.30 -22.34
CA ALA A 242 5.10 -26.63 -23.45
C ALA A 242 5.68 -25.26 -23.04
N GLY A 243 4.88 -24.46 -22.33
CA GLY A 243 5.25 -23.11 -21.92
C GLY A 243 5.79 -22.99 -20.49
N GLN A 244 5.91 -24.10 -19.75
CA GLN A 244 6.48 -24.10 -18.41
C GLN A 244 8.01 -24.10 -18.45
N GLY A 245 8.66 -23.19 -17.75
CA GLY A 245 10.11 -23.20 -17.53
C GLY A 245 10.47 -22.42 -16.28
N LYS A 246 11.15 -23.07 -15.32
CA LYS A 246 11.67 -22.39 -14.13
C LYS A 246 13.13 -22.01 -14.34
N ASN A 247 13.55 -20.86 -13.83
CA ASN A 247 14.93 -20.37 -13.86
C ASN A 247 15.55 -20.41 -15.27
N VAL A 248 14.83 -19.89 -16.28
CA VAL A 248 15.24 -19.88 -17.68
C VAL A 248 15.80 -18.52 -18.12
N LYS A 249 16.83 -18.56 -18.98
CA LYS A 249 17.36 -17.38 -19.70
C LYS A 249 16.78 -17.23 -21.10
N SER A 250 16.39 -18.35 -21.70
CA SER A 250 15.68 -18.36 -22.97
C SER A 250 14.77 -19.58 -23.02
N LYS A 251 13.65 -19.44 -23.74
CA LYS A 251 12.72 -20.53 -24.00
C LYS A 251 11.97 -20.24 -25.28
N SER A 252 11.91 -21.23 -26.17
CA SER A 252 11.10 -21.17 -27.38
C SER A 252 10.22 -22.43 -27.47
N TYR A 253 8.95 -22.26 -27.83
CA TYR A 253 8.02 -23.36 -27.99
C TYR A 253 6.92 -23.02 -29.00
N ALA A 254 6.42 -24.06 -29.66
CA ALA A 254 5.20 -24.05 -30.44
C ALA A 254 4.12 -24.80 -29.66
N TRP A 255 2.88 -24.31 -29.68
CA TRP A 255 1.79 -24.95 -28.95
C TRP A 255 0.44 -24.75 -29.63
N GLU A 256 -0.28 -25.86 -29.79
CA GLU A 256 -1.66 -25.85 -30.30
C GLU A 256 -2.65 -25.61 -29.14
N LEU A 257 -3.52 -24.61 -29.29
CA LEU A 257 -4.52 -24.28 -28.29
C LEU A 257 -5.53 -25.45 -28.14
N PRO A 258 -5.66 -26.08 -26.96
CA PRO A 258 -6.49 -27.26 -26.77
C PRO A 258 -7.99 -26.95 -26.83
N GLN A 259 -8.38 -25.72 -26.48
CA GLN A 259 -9.76 -25.26 -26.45
C GLN A 259 -9.85 -23.76 -26.77
N THR A 260 -11.06 -23.26 -26.98
CA THR A 260 -11.30 -21.82 -27.10
C THR A 260 -11.37 -21.21 -25.70
N ASP A 261 -10.44 -20.32 -25.38
CA ASP A 261 -10.30 -19.72 -24.04
C ASP A 261 -9.46 -18.43 -24.12
N ARG A 262 -9.28 -17.76 -22.98
CA ARG A 262 -8.26 -16.76 -22.76
C ARG A 262 -7.01 -17.43 -22.19
N TYR A 263 -5.87 -17.15 -22.80
CA TYR A 263 -4.57 -17.68 -22.44
C TYR A 263 -3.66 -16.58 -21.92
N TYR A 264 -2.74 -16.97 -21.06
CA TYR A 264 -1.83 -16.09 -20.34
C TYR A 264 -0.41 -16.65 -20.44
N ILE A 265 0.52 -15.83 -20.90
CA ILE A 265 1.96 -16.09 -20.79
C ILE A 265 2.47 -15.21 -19.67
N VAL A 266 2.94 -15.84 -18.60
CA VAL A 266 3.47 -15.15 -17.43
C VAL A 266 4.97 -15.22 -17.44
N ILE A 267 5.62 -14.08 -17.26
CA ILE A 267 7.05 -13.91 -17.05
C ILE A 267 7.22 -13.45 -15.61
N ASP A 268 7.77 -14.30 -14.78
CA ASP A 268 7.77 -14.15 -13.32
C ASP A 268 9.20 -13.88 -12.81
N ASN A 269 9.40 -12.68 -12.27
CA ASN A 269 10.63 -12.23 -11.61
C ASN A 269 10.38 -12.03 -10.11
N THR A 270 9.48 -12.84 -9.54
CA THR A 270 9.13 -12.79 -8.11
C THR A 270 9.91 -13.83 -7.32
N VAL A 271 9.88 -13.70 -5.99
CA VAL A 271 10.49 -14.69 -5.08
C VAL A 271 9.59 -15.92 -4.87
N GLN A 272 8.43 -15.95 -5.52
CA GLN A 272 7.42 -17.00 -5.47
C GLN A 272 7.16 -17.53 -6.90
N PRO A 273 6.58 -18.74 -7.08
CA PRO A 273 6.38 -19.76 -6.06
C PRO A 273 7.72 -20.29 -5.52
N ALA A 274 7.68 -21.02 -4.41
CA ALA A 274 8.87 -21.71 -3.90
C ALA A 274 9.48 -22.60 -5.01
N GLU A 275 10.81 -22.63 -5.09
CA GLU A 275 11.59 -23.31 -6.15
C GLU A 275 11.61 -22.63 -7.52
N GLY A 276 11.08 -21.41 -7.63
CA GLY A 276 11.22 -20.57 -8.81
C GLY A 276 12.61 -19.97 -9.00
N ALA A 277 12.71 -19.07 -9.98
CA ALA A 277 13.86 -18.19 -10.15
C ALA A 277 14.10 -17.38 -8.88
N LYS A 278 15.38 -17.07 -8.59
CA LYS A 278 15.75 -16.23 -7.45
C LYS A 278 16.08 -14.83 -7.98
N PRO A 279 15.11 -13.90 -7.99
CA PRO A 279 15.36 -12.56 -8.50
C PRO A 279 16.41 -11.88 -7.61
N THR A 280 17.35 -11.16 -8.22
CA THR A 280 18.32 -10.30 -7.49
C THR A 280 18.22 -8.83 -7.92
N GLY A 281 17.27 -8.52 -8.79
CA GLY A 281 17.07 -7.19 -9.37
C GLY A 281 16.06 -7.23 -10.51
N GLN A 282 15.96 -6.12 -11.26
CA GLN A 282 15.17 -6.05 -12.47
C GLN A 282 15.75 -6.93 -13.59
N VAL A 283 14.91 -7.33 -14.54
CA VAL A 283 15.28 -8.10 -15.73
C VAL A 283 14.69 -7.46 -16.98
N ASP A 284 15.45 -7.44 -18.07
CA ASP A 284 14.94 -7.01 -19.38
C ASP A 284 14.68 -8.26 -20.22
N VAL A 285 13.43 -8.46 -20.62
CA VAL A 285 12.98 -9.65 -21.34
C VAL A 285 12.46 -9.26 -22.70
N ARG A 286 13.02 -9.88 -23.74
CA ARG A 286 12.47 -9.85 -25.09
C ARG A 286 11.53 -11.02 -25.28
N ILE A 287 10.30 -10.73 -25.69
CA ILE A 287 9.31 -11.76 -26.04
C ILE A 287 8.85 -11.59 -27.48
N LYS A 288 8.72 -12.72 -28.16
CA LYS A 288 8.10 -12.83 -29.47
C LYS A 288 6.93 -13.79 -29.39
N ILE A 289 5.76 -13.35 -29.86
CA ILE A 289 4.56 -14.18 -29.95
C ILE A 289 4.07 -14.09 -31.38
N ALA A 290 4.01 -15.21 -32.08
CA ALA A 290 3.50 -15.27 -33.44
C ALA A 290 2.43 -16.34 -33.53
N ARG A 291 1.29 -15.99 -34.11
CA ARG A 291 0.33 -16.97 -34.58
C ARG A 291 0.94 -17.69 -35.78
N GLU A 292 0.99 -19.02 -35.73
CA GLU A 292 1.19 -19.80 -36.94
C GLU A 292 -0.14 -19.85 -37.67
N GLU A 293 -0.18 -19.28 -38.87
CA GLU A 293 -1.33 -19.53 -39.74
C GLU A 293 -1.44 -21.04 -39.91
N PRO A 294 -2.63 -21.64 -39.69
CA PRO A 294 -2.80 -23.05 -39.97
C PRO A 294 -2.29 -23.24 -41.38
N PHE A 295 -1.29 -24.12 -41.56
CA PHE A 295 -0.67 -24.37 -42.86
C PHE A 295 -1.81 -24.52 -43.84
N ASN A 296 -2.07 -23.46 -44.60
CA ASN A 296 -3.17 -23.45 -45.53
C ASN A 296 -2.55 -24.19 -46.70
N SER A 297 -2.44 -25.50 -46.56
CA SER A 297 -2.31 -26.43 -47.65
C SER A 297 -3.62 -26.35 -48.42
N LYS A 298 -3.91 -25.19 -49.00
CA LYS A 298 -4.22 -25.17 -50.41
C LYS A 298 -3.04 -25.89 -51.06
N SER A 299 -3.10 -27.22 -51.05
CA SER A 299 -2.49 -28.03 -52.08
C SER A 299 -2.83 -27.29 -53.35
N THR A 300 -1.87 -26.62 -53.97
CA THR A 300 -2.11 -25.95 -55.24
C THR A 300 -2.71 -27.05 -56.12
N PRO A 301 -4.01 -26.97 -56.50
CA PRO A 301 -4.65 -28.07 -57.21
C PRO A 301 -3.86 -28.23 -58.51
N GLY A 302 -3.02 -29.26 -58.59
CA GLY A 302 -1.98 -29.35 -59.62
C GLY A 302 -0.72 -30.10 -59.18
N PHE A 303 -0.21 -29.90 -57.96
CA PHE A 303 1.06 -30.57 -57.58
C PHE A 303 0.87 -32.08 -57.34
N GLU A 304 -0.26 -32.51 -56.76
CA GLU A 304 -0.60 -33.93 -56.65
C GLU A 304 -0.88 -34.59 -58.00
N ALA A 305 -1.43 -33.84 -58.96
CA ALA A 305 -1.63 -34.32 -60.33
C ALA A 305 -0.29 -34.52 -61.05
N VAL A 306 0.66 -33.59 -60.88
CA VAL A 306 2.02 -33.72 -61.45
C VAL A 306 2.76 -34.91 -60.85
N TYR A 307 2.68 -35.13 -59.54
CA TYR A 307 3.28 -36.31 -58.90
C TYR A 307 2.65 -37.61 -59.40
N SER A 308 1.32 -37.66 -59.53
CA SER A 308 0.60 -38.82 -60.05
C SER A 308 0.96 -39.13 -61.51
N ILE A 309 1.10 -38.10 -62.35
CA ILE A 309 1.54 -38.24 -63.75
C ILE A 309 3.00 -38.69 -63.83
N MET A 310 3.89 -38.17 -62.98
CA MET A 310 5.29 -38.62 -62.95
C MET A 310 5.42 -40.07 -62.50
N VAL A 311 4.72 -40.48 -61.45
CA VAL A 311 4.69 -41.87 -60.99
C VAL A 311 4.16 -42.77 -62.11
N LEU A 312 3.04 -42.40 -62.76
CA LEU A 312 2.55 -43.14 -63.91
C LEU A 312 3.58 -43.20 -65.04
N ALA A 313 4.24 -42.09 -65.41
CA ALA A 313 5.24 -42.07 -66.48
C ALA A 313 6.46 -42.97 -66.18
N VAL A 314 6.91 -43.03 -64.93
CA VAL A 314 8.03 -43.89 -64.51
C VAL A 314 7.64 -45.37 -64.48
N PHE A 315 6.41 -45.69 -64.04
CA PHE A 315 5.96 -47.08 -63.93
C PHE A 315 5.30 -47.64 -65.21
N PHE A 316 4.85 -46.78 -66.13
CA PHE A 316 4.21 -47.19 -67.39
C PHE A 316 5.06 -48.12 -68.26
N PRO A 317 6.38 -47.91 -68.44
CA PRO A 317 7.23 -48.85 -69.18
C PRO A 317 7.28 -50.23 -68.55
N PHE A 318 7.27 -50.31 -67.21
CA PHE A 318 7.29 -51.57 -66.47
C PHE A 318 5.96 -52.32 -66.59
N ILE A 319 4.83 -51.60 -66.54
CA ILE A 319 3.50 -52.16 -66.72
C ILE A 319 3.34 -52.71 -68.15
N GLN A 320 3.78 -51.96 -69.18
CA GLN A 320 3.74 -52.44 -70.56
C GLN A 320 4.59 -53.68 -70.79
N LYS A 321 5.78 -53.75 -70.17
CA LYS A 321 6.65 -54.93 -70.27
C LYS A 321 6.00 -56.18 -69.68
N ARG A 322 5.32 -56.04 -68.53
CA ARG A 322 4.63 -57.16 -67.85
C ARG A 322 3.36 -57.61 -68.61
N LEU A 323 2.60 -56.69 -69.21
CA LEU A 323 1.45 -57.06 -70.04
C LEU A 323 1.87 -57.84 -71.29
N LYS A 324 2.93 -57.39 -71.97
CA LYS A 324 3.47 -58.09 -73.16
C LYS A 324 4.00 -59.50 -72.87
N SER A 325 4.54 -59.76 -71.67
CA SER A 325 5.02 -61.10 -71.30
C SER A 325 3.87 -62.08 -71.02
N THR A 326 2.69 -61.58 -70.65
CA THR A 326 1.55 -62.41 -70.26
C THR A 326 0.69 -62.80 -71.47
N LEU A 327 0.61 -61.94 -72.49
CA LEU A 327 -0.10 -62.20 -73.76
C LEU A 327 0.65 -63.10 -74.75
N LYS A 328 1.90 -63.49 -74.45
CA LYS A 328 2.70 -64.41 -75.28
C LYS A 328 2.68 -65.86 -74.77
N LYS A 329 1.87 -66.15 -73.75
CA LYS A 329 1.52 -67.51 -73.33
C LYS A 329 0.11 -67.81 -73.80
#